data_AF-A0AAF3EUG8-F1
#
_entry.id   AF-A0AAF3EUG8-F1
#
_cell.length_a   1.000
_cell.length_b   1.000
_cell.length_c   1.000
_cell.angle_alpha   90.00
_cell.angle_beta   90.00
_cell.angle_gamma   90.00
#
_symmetry.space_group_name_H-M   'P 1'
#
loop_
_entity.id
_entity.type
_entity.pdbx_description
1 polymer ?
#
loop_
_entity_poly.entity_id
_entity_poly.type
_entity_poly.pdbx_seq_one_letter_code
_entity_poly.pdbx_strand_id
1 'polypeptide(L)'
;MSSAISRANWVTLYKNLQREAAKFPQYNYRAFFQRRIRDYFVKNRSVADPKQLEALYKEGQRNLEVIRRQATINSLYPHQKTAVEATLQH
;
A
#
# COMPACT_ATOMS: atom_id res chain seq x y z
N MET A 1 -10.83 -26.94 0.56
CA MET A 1 -11.36 -26.26 -0.64
C MET A 1 -10.99 -24.79 -0.53
N SER A 2 -10.07 -24.28 -1.34
CA SER A 2 -9.76 -22.84 -1.35
C SER A 2 -10.94 -22.10 -1.96
N SER A 3 -11.70 -21.36 -1.16
CA SER A 3 -12.70 -20.45 -1.71
C SER A 3 -11.97 -19.40 -2.55
N ALA A 4 -12.45 -19.18 -3.77
CA ALA A 4 -11.89 -18.15 -4.64
C ALA A 4 -11.94 -16.80 -3.91
N ILE A 5 -10.83 -16.06 -3.91
CA ILE A 5 -10.76 -14.74 -3.26
C ILE A 5 -11.70 -13.80 -4.00
N SER A 6 -12.70 -13.28 -3.28
CA SER A 6 -13.72 -12.42 -3.88
C SER A 6 -13.15 -11.07 -4.32
N ARG A 7 -13.78 -10.44 -5.32
CA ARG A 7 -13.46 -9.06 -5.73
C ARG A 7 -13.56 -8.07 -4.55
N ALA A 8 -14.49 -8.29 -3.63
CA ALA A 8 -14.64 -7.45 -2.44
C ALA A 8 -13.40 -7.50 -1.55
N ASN A 9 -12.79 -8.68 -1.36
CA ASN A 9 -11.57 -8.85 -0.59
C ASN A 9 -10.40 -8.09 -1.23
N TRP A 10 -10.26 -8.14 -2.55
CA TRP A 10 -9.24 -7.36 -3.29
C TRP A 10 -9.44 -5.85 -3.14
N VAL A 11 -10.69 -5.37 -3.22
CA VAL A 11 -11.01 -3.95 -3.03
C VAL A 11 -10.71 -3.51 -1.60
N THR A 12 -11.03 -4.33 -0.61
CA THR A 12 -10.70 -4.07 0.80
C THR A 12 -9.19 -4.01 1.02
N LEU A 13 -8.44 -4.96 0.44
CA LEU A 13 -6.98 -4.97 0.53
C LEU A 13 -6.37 -3.69 -0.08
N TYR A 14 -6.82 -3.30 -1.28
CA TYR A 14 -6.40 -2.05 -1.92
C TYR A 14 -6.66 -0.82 -1.03
N LYS A 15 -7.88 -0.70 -0.51
CA LYS A 15 -8.26 0.43 0.37
C LYS A 15 -7.42 0.46 1.64
N ASN A 16 -7.16 -0.69 2.24
CA ASN A 16 -6.35 -0.77 3.46
C ASN A 16 -4.89 -0.38 3.18
N LEU A 17 -4.29 -0.87 2.08
CA LEU A 17 -2.95 -0.46 1.67
C LEU A 17 -2.85 1.05 1.45
N GLN A 18 -3.80 1.65 0.73
CA GLN A 18 -3.84 3.10 0.49
C GLN A 18 -4.01 3.90 1.79
N ARG A 19 -4.84 3.42 2.73
CA ARG A 19 -5.04 4.06 4.04
C ARG A 19 -3.78 4.01 4.90
N GLU A 20 -3.10 2.86 4.98
CA GLU A 20 -1.85 2.76 5.74
C GLU A 20 -0.74 3.59 5.10
N ALA A 21 -0.66 3.63 3.77
CA ALA A 21 0.28 4.51 3.04
C ALA A 21 0.00 6.00 3.28
N ALA A 22 -1.25 6.41 3.53
CA ALA A 22 -1.57 7.80 3.84
C ALA A 22 -1.09 8.24 5.22
N LYS A 23 -0.76 7.31 6.13
CA LYS A 23 -0.29 7.62 7.49
C LYS A 23 1.17 8.04 7.56
N PHE A 24 1.96 7.90 6.48
CA PHE A 24 3.34 8.37 6.50
C PHE A 24 3.38 9.90 6.67
N PRO A 25 4.14 10.43 7.63
CA PRO A 25 4.24 11.87 7.82
C PRO A 25 4.90 12.55 6.61
N GLN A 26 5.88 11.89 6.01
CA GLN A 26 6.65 12.41 4.87
C GLN A 26 5.90 12.19 3.54
N TYR A 27 5.76 13.26 2.77
CA TYR A 27 5.15 13.30 1.44
C TYR A 27 5.79 12.31 0.48
N ASN A 28 7.12 12.25 0.43
CA ASN A 28 7.84 11.38 -0.49
C ASN A 28 7.45 9.91 -0.27
N TYR A 29 7.39 9.46 0.98
CA TYR A 29 6.94 8.10 1.30
C TYR A 29 5.46 7.89 1.00
N ARG A 30 4.57 8.80 1.41
CA ARG A 30 3.14 8.68 1.06
C ARG A 30 2.94 8.53 -0.44
N ALA A 31 3.46 9.48 -1.21
CA ALA A 31 3.30 9.51 -2.66
C ALA A 31 3.91 8.27 -3.33
N PHE A 32 5.11 7.86 -2.88
CA PHE A 32 5.76 6.65 -3.37
C PHE A 32 4.90 5.40 -3.12
N PHE A 33 4.47 5.16 -1.88
CA PHE A 33 3.68 3.97 -1.55
C PHE A 33 2.33 3.98 -2.25
N GLN A 34 1.62 5.11 -2.28
CA GLN A 34 0.33 5.23 -2.96
C GLN A 34 0.44 4.92 -4.46
N ARG A 35 1.47 5.44 -5.13
CA ARG A 35 1.77 5.14 -6.55
C ARG A 35 2.11 3.66 -6.72
N ARG A 36 3.03 3.13 -5.91
CA ARG A 36 3.49 1.73 -6.00
C ARG A 36 2.34 0.73 -5.79
N ILE A 37 1.43 1.02 -4.86
CA ILE A 37 0.22 0.22 -4.63
C ILE A 37 -0.65 0.26 -5.89
N ARG A 38 -0.91 1.43 -6.47
CA ARG A 38 -1.69 1.53 -7.71
C ARG A 38 -1.05 0.71 -8.84
N ASP A 39 0.25 0.87 -9.05
CA ASP A 39 0.99 0.17 -10.10
C ASP A 39 0.92 -1.35 -9.93
N TYR A 40 1.03 -1.84 -8.68
CA TYR A 40 0.90 -3.26 -8.38
C TYR A 40 -0.47 -3.83 -8.80
N PHE A 41 -1.57 -3.13 -8.49
CA PHE A 41 -2.91 -3.59 -8.84
C PHE A 41 -3.19 -3.46 -10.35
N VAL A 42 -2.69 -2.41 -11.01
CA VAL A 42 -2.83 -2.25 -12.47
C VAL A 42 -2.06 -3.33 -13.21
N LYS A 43 -0.81 -3.58 -12.82
CA LYS A 43 0.06 -4.59 -13.45
C LYS A 43 -0.53 -6.00 -13.38
N ASN A 44 -1.23 -6.32 -12.29
CA ASN A 44 -1.79 -7.65 -12.06
C ASN A 44 -3.28 -7.79 -12.42
N ARG A 45 -3.90 -6.78 -13.05
CA ARG A 45 -5.34 -6.75 -13.32
C ARG A 45 -5.82 -7.87 -14.27
N SER A 46 -4.96 -8.31 -15.19
CA SER A 46 -5.28 -9.32 -16.21
C SER A 46 -4.89 -10.75 -15.80
N VAL A 47 -4.37 -10.96 -14.60
CA VAL A 47 -4.01 -12.30 -14.10
C VAL A 47 -5.29 -13.09 -13.84
N ALA A 48 -5.45 -14.21 -14.53
CA ALA A 48 -6.61 -15.09 -14.41
C ALA A 48 -6.30 -16.44 -13.71
N ASP A 49 -5.02 -16.80 -13.57
CA ASP A 49 -4.62 -18.04 -12.89
C ASP A 49 -4.96 -17.96 -11.39
N PRO A 50 -5.82 -18.85 -10.86
CA PRO A 50 -6.23 -18.83 -9.46
C PRO A 50 -5.06 -18.99 -8.48
N LYS A 51 -4.05 -19.79 -8.82
CA LYS A 51 -2.88 -20.00 -7.95
C LYS A 51 -2.03 -18.73 -7.86
N GLN A 52 -1.79 -18.07 -8.99
CA GLN A 52 -1.10 -16.79 -9.03
C GLN A 52 -1.87 -15.70 -8.29
N LEU A 53 -3.21 -15.63 -8.43
CA LEU A 53 -4.04 -14.69 -7.68
C LEU A 53 -3.94 -14.91 -6.17
N GLU A 54 -3.95 -16.16 -5.71
CA GLU A 54 -3.78 -16.46 -4.28
C GLU A 54 -2.39 -16.02 -3.76
N ALA A 55 -1.34 -16.26 -4.53
CA ALA A 55 0.01 -15.83 -4.19
C ALA A 55 0.12 -14.31 -4.10
N LEU A 56 -0.43 -13.59 -5.09
CA LEU A 56 -0.46 -12.12 -5.12
C LEU A 56 -1.28 -11.55 -3.95
N TYR A 57 -2.39 -12.19 -3.59
CA TYR A 57 -3.19 -11.73 -2.47
C TYR A 57 -2.43 -11.89 -1.13
N LYS A 58 -1.79 -13.03 -0.92
CA LYS A 58 -0.94 -13.28 0.26
C LYS A 58 0.25 -12.30 0.31
N GLU A 59 0.85 -11.99 -0.83
CA GLU A 59 1.88 -10.95 -0.94
C GLU A 59 1.33 -9.58 -0.53
N GLY A 60 0.17 -9.18 -1.06
CA GLY A 60 -0.47 -7.91 -0.69
C GLY A 60 -0.81 -7.82 0.80
N GLN A 61 -1.26 -8.92 1.42
CA GLN A 61 -1.48 -8.97 2.87
C GLN A 61 -0.19 -8.78 3.67
N ARG A 62 0.91 -9.45 3.28
CA ARG A 62 2.23 -9.24 3.90
C ARG A 62 2.70 -7.79 3.74
N ASN A 63 2.52 -7.22 2.55
CA ASN A 63 2.87 -5.83 2.27
C ASN A 63 2.06 -4.85 3.13
N LEU A 64 0.80 -5.13 3.42
CA LEU A 64 -0.02 -4.32 4.31
C LEU A 64 0.58 -4.25 5.72
N GLU A 65 1.01 -5.38 6.27
CA GLU A 65 1.66 -5.44 7.58
C GLU A 65 3.00 -4.71 7.60
N VAL A 66 3.78 -4.80 6.51
CA VAL A 66 5.05 -4.08 6.37
C VAL A 66 4.80 -2.56 6.35
N ILE A 67 3.88 -2.10 5.50
CA ILE A 67 3.54 -0.68 5.39
C ILE A 67 3.06 -0.13 6.73
N ARG A 68 2.19 -0.87 7.43
CA ARG A 68 1.69 -0.48 8.75
C ARG A 68 2.82 -0.31 9.76
N ARG A 69 3.76 -1.27 9.84
CA ARG A 69 4.92 -1.18 10.73
C ARG A 69 5.81 0.02 10.39
N GLN A 70 6.08 0.22 9.10
CA GLN A 70 6.92 1.32 8.64
C GLN A 70 6.28 2.69 8.91
N ALA A 71 4.96 2.82 8.74
CA ALA A 71 4.24 4.04 9.08
C ALA A 71 4.33 4.34 10.59
N THR A 72 4.17 3.33 11.45
CA THR A 72 4.34 3.49 12.90
C THR A 72 5.75 3.92 13.26
N ILE A 73 6.79 3.26 12.73
CA ILE A 73 8.19 3.60 13.01
C ILE A 73 8.50 5.05 12.57
N ASN A 74 8.06 5.45 11.37
CA ASN A 74 8.26 6.82 10.88
C ASN A 74 7.52 7.86 11.73
N SER A 75 6.40 7.49 12.36
CA SER A 75 5.70 8.37 13.29
C SER A 75 6.41 8.49 14.64
N LEU A 76 7.11 7.44 15.09
CA LEU A 76 7.88 7.46 16.36
C LEU A 76 9.19 8.23 16.23
N TYR A 77 9.79 8.22 15.02
CA TYR A 77 11.04 8.91 14.72
C TYR A 77 10.83 9.94 13.61
N PRO A 78 10.18 11.08 13.91
CA PRO A 78 9.92 12.11 12.92
C PRO A 78 11.25 12.71 12.41
N HIS A 79 11.39 12.75 11.09
CA HIS A 79 12.50 13.43 10.42
C HIS A 79 12.12 14.87 10.05
N GLN A 80 13.13 15.70 9.76
CA GLN A 80 12.88 17.06 9.28
C GLN A 80 12.11 17.03 7.96
N LYS A 81 11.14 17.94 7.83
CA LYS A 81 10.37 18.10 6.60
C LYS A 81 11.31 18.46 5.44
N THR A 82 11.05 17.90 4.28
CA THR A 82 11.81 18.23 3.07
C THR A 82 11.38 19.60 2.52
N ALA A 83 12.24 20.26 1.72
CA ALA A 83 11.92 21.56 1.14
C ALA A 83 10.59 21.56 0.33
N VAL A 84 10.30 20.46 -0.37
CA VAL A 84 9.06 20.27 -1.14
C VAL A 84 7.82 20.33 -0.22
N GLU A 85 7.90 19.73 0.97
CA GLU A 85 6.81 19.75 1.95
C GLU A 85 6.59 21.13 2.56
N ALA A 86 7.64 21.95 2.68
CA ALA A 86 7.51 23.33 3.13
C ALA A 86 6.77 24.19 2.09
N THR A 87 7.07 24.01 0.79
CA THR A 87 6.38 24.72 -0.29
C THR A 87 4.94 24.28 -0.53
N LEU A 88 4.58 23.03 -0.21
CA LEU A 88 3.21 22.52 -0.39
C LEU A 88 2.21 23.00 0.69
N GLN A 89 2.67 23.71 1.73
CA GLN A 89 1.83 24.22 2.81
C GLN A 89 1.40 25.69 2.65
N HIS A 90 1.71 26.32 1.51
CA HIS A 90 1.28 27.69 1.16
C HIS A 90 0.23 27.70 0.05
#